data_AF-A0A7H9E1C8-F1
#
_entry.id   AF-A0A7H9E1C8-F1
#
_cell.length_a   1.000
_cell.length_b   1.000
_cell.length_c   1.000
_cell.angle_alpha   90.00
_cell.angle_beta   90.00
_cell.angle_gamma   90.00
#
_symmetry.space_group_name_H-M   'P 1'
#
loop_
_entity.id
_entity.type
_entity.pdbx_description
1 polymer ?
#
loop_
_entity_poly.entity_id
_entity_poly.type
_entity_poly.pdbx_seq_one_letter_code
_entity_poly.pdbx_strand_id
1 'polypeptide(L)' 'MADMQSRASAHTQSNSRGGISQKEALEILGLSPNASREQIIAAYHRLMKNSHPDRGGSAYFAQKLNQARDSLLGNK' A
#
# COMPACT_ATOMS: atom_id res chain seq x y z
N MET A 1 -25.11 35.90 -4.24
CA MET A 1 -24.12 35.95 -3.15
C MET A 1 -24.72 35.16 -2.00
N ALA A 2 -24.30 33.97 -1.60
CA ALA A 2 -23.11 33.16 -1.85
C ALA A 2 -23.56 31.68 -1.83
N ASP A 3 -23.14 30.88 -2.83
CA ASP A 3 -23.36 29.43 -2.82
C ASP A 3 -22.01 28.70 -2.76
N MET A 4 -22.03 27.69 -1.91
CA MET A 4 -20.93 26.93 -1.35
C MET A 4 -20.62 25.76 -2.28
N GLN A 5 -19.63 25.89 -3.15
CA GLN A 5 -19.15 24.76 -3.96
C GLN A 5 -17.84 24.20 -3.42
N SER A 6 -18.00 23.33 -2.43
CA SER A 6 -17.11 22.19 -2.17
C SER A 6 -16.69 21.54 -3.49
N ARG A 7 -15.40 21.59 -3.83
CA ARG A 7 -14.79 20.59 -4.71
C ARG A 7 -13.42 20.25 -4.15
N ALA A 8 -13.43 19.15 -3.39
CA ALA A 8 -12.25 18.43 -2.96
C ALA A 8 -11.26 18.35 -4.12
N SER A 9 -10.06 18.89 -3.88
CA SER A 9 -8.96 18.85 -4.81
C SER A 9 -8.71 17.42 -5.26
N ALA A 10 -9.02 17.18 -6.52
CA ALA A 10 -8.69 15.98 -7.26
C ALA A 10 -7.18 15.77 -7.22
N HIS A 11 -6.71 14.90 -6.32
CA HIS A 11 -5.33 14.44 -6.35
C HIS A 11 -5.29 13.12 -7.15
N THR A 12 -4.89 13.29 -8.42
CA THR A 12 -4.16 12.32 -9.23
C THR A 12 -4.94 11.12 -9.78
N GLN A 13 -5.42 11.33 -11.01
CA GLN A 13 -5.62 10.25 -11.98
C GLN A 13 -4.28 9.59 -12.36
N SER A 14 -4.37 8.31 -12.73
CA SER A 14 -3.43 7.52 -13.55
C SER A 14 -2.37 6.69 -12.82
N ASN A 15 -2.62 5.38 -12.66
CA ASN A 15 -2.17 4.41 -13.67
C ASN A 15 -2.78 3.02 -13.45
N SER A 16 -3.66 2.60 -14.35
CA SER A 16 -4.27 1.27 -14.41
C SER A 16 -3.25 0.21 -14.82
N ARG A 17 -2.81 -0.68 -13.92
CA ARG A 17 -2.06 -1.91 -14.27
C ARG A 17 -2.32 -3.08 -13.30
N GLY A 18 -3.57 -3.56 -13.20
CA GLY A 18 -3.89 -4.92 -12.69
C GLY A 18 -3.34 -5.32 -11.32
N GLY A 19 -2.99 -4.36 -10.46
CA GLY A 19 -2.38 -4.57 -9.14
C GLY A 19 -2.98 -3.60 -8.12
N ILE A 20 -2.73 -3.86 -6.84
CA ILE A 20 -3.30 -3.08 -5.74
C ILE A 20 -2.90 -1.60 -5.81
N SER A 21 -3.85 -0.73 -5.47
CA SER A 21 -3.64 0.73 -5.47
C SER A 21 -2.60 1.14 -4.44
N GLN A 22 -1.90 2.25 -4.64
CA GLN A 22 -0.92 2.79 -3.68
C GLN A 22 -1.54 2.95 -2.27
N LYS A 23 -2.78 3.43 -2.19
CA LYS A 23 -3.54 3.53 -0.93
C LYS A 23 -3.73 2.16 -0.27
N GLU A 24 -4.20 1.17 -1.03
CA GLU A 24 -4.44 -0.17 -0.53
C GLU A 24 -3.13 -0.87 -0.10
N ALA A 25 -2.04 -0.61 -0.81
CA ALA A 25 -0.71 -1.08 -0.43
C ALA A 25 -0.23 -0.50 0.91
N LEU A 26 -0.49 0.78 1.16
CA LEU A 26 -0.21 1.41 2.46
C LEU A 26 -1.06 0.79 3.58
N GLU A 27 -2.34 0.54 3.33
CA GLU A 27 -3.24 -0.11 4.29
C GLU A 27 -2.79 -1.54 4.62
N ILE A 28 -2.39 -2.32 3.60
CA ILE A 28 -1.85 -3.68 3.78
C ILE A 28 -0.57 -3.67 4.61
N LEU A 29 0.30 -2.67 4.42
CA LEU A 29 1.54 -2.53 5.19
C LEU A 29 1.33 -1.83 6.54
N GLY A 30 0.13 -1.33 6.83
CA GLY A 30 -0.18 -0.57 8.05
C GLY A 30 0.59 0.74 8.14
N LEU A 31 0.80 1.41 7.00
CA LEU A 31 1.60 2.64 6.88
C LEU A 31 0.72 3.84 6.54
N SER A 32 1.17 5.01 6.97
CA SER A 32 0.54 6.28 6.61
C SER A 32 0.88 6.67 5.16
N PRO A 33 0.03 7.46 4.47
CA PRO A 33 0.31 7.92 3.10
C PRO A 33 1.56 8.79 2.96
N ASN A 34 2.09 9.33 4.06
CA ASN A 34 3.36 10.05 4.11
C ASN A 34 4.56 9.16 4.48
N ALA A 35 4.40 7.83 4.45
CA ALA A 35 5.46 6.91 4.84
C ALA A 35 6.63 6.96 3.86
N SER A 36 7.84 7.01 4.41
CA SER A 36 9.08 6.99 3.63
C SER A 36 9.37 5.59 3.07
N ARG A 37 10.18 5.52 2.02
CA ARG A 37 10.65 4.26 1.41
C ARG A 37 11.23 3.28 2.43
N GLU A 38 11.98 3.79 3.40
CA GLU A 38 12.56 2.99 4.48
C GLU A 38 11.49 2.37 5.39
N GLN A 39 10.43 3.13 5.71
CA GLN A 39 9.31 2.65 6.51
C GLN A 39 8.53 1.54 5.78
N ILE A 40 8.38 1.68 4.46
CA ILE A 40 7.80 0.64 3.58
C ILE A 40 8.57 -0.67 3.68
N ILE A 41 9.89 -0.62 3.54
CA ILE A 41 10.76 -1.81 3.61
C ILE A 41 10.74 -2.41 5.02
N ALA A 42 10.83 -1.58 6.06
CA ALA A 42 10.82 -2.04 7.45
C ALA A 42 9.49 -2.73 7.82
N ALA A 43 8.35 -2.14 7.45
CA ALA A 43 7.04 -2.73 7.67
C ALA A 43 6.88 -4.06 6.92
N TYR A 44 7.28 -4.09 5.65
CA TYR A 44 7.27 -5.30 4.82
C TYR A 44 8.07 -6.45 5.46
N HIS A 45 9.30 -6.20 5.91
CA HIS A 45 10.10 -7.22 6.59
C HIS A 45 9.48 -7.72 7.90
N ARG A 46 8.89 -6.81 8.68
CA ARG A 46 8.21 -7.17 9.93
C ARG A 46 6.99 -8.05 9.66
N LEU A 47 6.17 -7.67 8.69
CA LEU A 47 4.95 -8.40 8.33
C LEU A 47 5.28 -9.74 7.67
N MET A 48 6.31 -9.81 6.83
CA MET A 48 6.66 -11.05 6.14
C MET A 48 7.25 -12.10 7.09
N LYS A 49 8.02 -11.68 8.12
CA LYS A 49 8.44 -12.57 9.21
C LYS A 49 7.25 -13.17 9.99
N ASN A 50 6.17 -12.41 10.13
CA ASN A 50 4.95 -12.85 10.81
C ASN A 50 3.99 -13.63 9.89
N SER A 51 4.16 -13.53 8.57
CA SER A 51 3.31 -14.19 7.57
C SER A 51 3.78 -15.59 7.20
N HIS A 52 4.77 -16.14 7.92
CA HIS A 52 5.31 -17.46 7.65
C HIS A 52 4.26 -18.55 7.97
N PRO A 53 4.01 -19.50 7.05
CA PRO A 53 3.02 -20.57 7.25
C PRO A 53 3.33 -21.47 8.45
N ASP A 54 4.61 -21.60 8.77
CA ASP A 54 5.12 -22.31 9.95
C ASP A 54 4.65 -21.70 11.29
N ARG A 55 4.26 -20.41 11.28
CA ARG A 55 3.75 -19.67 12.44
C ARG A 55 2.29 -19.24 12.29
N GLY A 56 1.55 -19.89 11.37
CA GLY A 56 0.13 -19.59 11.11
C GLY A 56 -0.13 -18.47 10.11
N GLY A 57 0.89 -18.05 9.35
CA GLY A 57 0.73 -17.09 8.28
C GLY A 57 0.19 -17.72 6.98
N SER A 58 -0.42 -16.91 6.12
CA SER A 58 -0.97 -17.39 4.84
C SER A 58 -0.05 -16.99 3.68
N ALA A 59 0.24 -17.93 2.78
CA ALA A 59 0.97 -17.65 1.53
C ALA A 59 0.29 -16.53 0.71
N TYR A 60 -1.04 -16.47 0.78
CA TYR A 60 -1.85 -15.39 0.21
C TYR A 60 -1.50 -14.01 0.80
N PHE A 61 -1.27 -13.95 2.12
CA PHE A 61 -0.92 -12.70 2.80
C PHE A 61 0.50 -12.26 2.45
N ALA A 62 1.45 -13.20 2.38
CA ALA A 62 2.79 -12.91 1.87
C ALA A 62 2.76 -12.36 0.43
N GLN A 63 1.90 -12.92 -0.42
CA GLN A 63 1.70 -12.43 -1.78
C GLN A 63 1.14 -10.99 -1.81
N LYS A 64 0.16 -10.68 -0.95
CA LYS A 64 -0.35 -9.29 -0.79
C LYS A 64 0.73 -8.33 -0.33
N LEU A 65 1.58 -8.71 0.62
CA LEU A 65 2.69 -7.87 1.09
C LEU A 65 3.69 -7.58 -0.03
N ASN A 66 3.98 -8.57 -0.88
CA ASN A 66 4.84 -8.40 -2.06
C ASN A 66 4.23 -7.40 -3.05
N GLN A 67 2.95 -7.57 -3.38
CA GLN A 67 2.23 -6.64 -4.28
C GLN A 67 2.21 -5.22 -3.70
N ALA A 68 2.12 -5.08 -2.37
CA ALA A 68 2.02 -3.78 -1.73
C ALA A 68 3.34 -3.04 -1.83
N ARG A 69 4.43 -3.72 -1.47
CA ARG A 69 5.78 -3.19 -1.64
C ARG A 69 6.03 -2.76 -3.09
N ASP A 70 5.67 -3.61 -4.05
CA ASP A 70 5.89 -3.35 -5.47
C ASP A 70 5.12 -2.12 -5.98
N SER A 71 3.86 -2.00 -5.58
CA SER A 71 3.00 -0.84 -5.89
C SER A 71 3.54 0.48 -5.32
N LEU A 72 4.14 0.45 -4.12
CA LEU A 72 4.71 1.65 -3.48
C LEU A 72 6.11 2.01 -3.98
N LEU A 73 6.93 1.01 -4.35
CA LEU A 73 8.29 1.22 -4.82
C LEU A 73 8.38 1.43 -6.33
N GLY A 74 7.29 1.19 -7.06
CA GLY A 74 7.20 1.43 -8.50
C GLY A 74 8.08 0.50 -9.34
N ASN A 75 8.37 -0.71 -8.84
CA ASN A 75 9.23 -1.68 -9.51
C ASN A 75 8.47 -2.43 -10.61
N LYS A 76 8.17 -1.77 -11.73
CA LYS A 76 7.77 -2.43 -12.98
C LYS A 76 8.70 -2.11 -14.12
#